data_AF-A0A3D4DJP7-F1
#
_entry.id   AF-A0A3D4DJP7-F1
#
_cell.length_a   1.000
_cell.length_b   1.000
_cell.length_c   1.000
_cell.angle_alpha   90.00
_cell.angle_beta   90.00
_cell.angle_gamma   90.00
#
_symmetry.space_group_name_H-M   'P 1'
#
loop_
_entity.id
_entity.type
_entity.pdbx_description
1 polymer ?
#
loop_
_entity_poly.entity_id
_entity_poly.type
_entity_poly.pdbx_seq_one_letter_code
_entity_poly.pdbx_strand_id
1 'polypeptide(L)'
;MKKTRLTKSNPFKNFILTPILIIIYIGMFYLTYLCIRDYYGYTNLFWGIKYLVYAFWLLNILHLIGFLLAKFQVFRQKFWEHITNPYTYFRELPSDFGVGVTSILFDSTIENNKDIIAVLLDLCAKKYITLSKQNDKYIISVLKKPDTYLLYNERYILSSIINNNLKNLDYNVWYNHCLNDGINLNLFSYKKRENYFERLFKISDRSTFITIFIICLSMGFIAAILVVISSLTNTSNITNWQPIIISLLKFTALFTSILYILTFIIYMVFRLIFEFITFIIRLYLNAISSSYNKVLNNTLHKTTKGISEYQKLYSFKAFLKDFGNFADKYPEEIVLWDRYLSYAQVFGLTKEIMKTGYPKLVKNSSFQIDDINNITFDNIEIK
;
A
#
# COMPACT_ATOMS: atom_id res chain seq x y z
N MET A 1 10.12 8.45 17.77
CA MET A 1 11.21 8.07 16.85
C MET A 1 10.75 8.13 15.41
N LYS A 2 11.58 8.66 14.50
CA LYS A 2 11.26 8.78 13.06
C LYS A 2 11.37 7.40 12.40
N LYS A 3 10.33 6.97 11.67
CA LYS A 3 10.30 5.68 10.95
C LYS A 3 10.25 5.90 9.44
N THR A 4 11.03 5.13 8.69
CA THR A 4 11.08 5.11 7.22
C THR A 4 10.38 3.85 6.70
N ARG A 5 9.61 3.96 5.62
CA ARG A 5 8.76 2.88 5.06
C ARG A 5 8.76 2.92 3.53
N LEU A 6 8.36 1.80 2.90
CA LEU A 6 8.18 1.64 1.45
C LEU A 6 7.51 2.83 0.75
N THR A 7 6.41 3.36 1.30
CA THR A 7 5.79 4.59 0.80
C THR A 7 5.50 5.56 1.95
N LYS A 8 5.80 6.85 1.75
CA LYS A 8 5.46 7.95 2.69
C LYS A 8 3.98 8.27 2.61
N SER A 9 3.14 7.31 2.97
CA SER A 9 1.70 7.49 3.02
C SER A 9 1.30 7.49 4.49
N ASN A 10 0.89 8.65 5.02
CA ASN A 10 0.33 8.75 6.36
C ASN A 10 -1.20 8.79 6.24
N PRO A 11 -1.89 7.63 6.15
CA PRO A 11 -3.34 7.59 5.99
C PRO A 11 -4.05 8.32 7.14
N PHE A 12 -3.42 8.39 8.32
CA PHE A 12 -3.93 9.06 9.51
C PHE A 12 -3.98 10.58 9.40
N LYS A 13 -3.02 11.23 8.72
CA LYS A 13 -3.02 12.70 8.60
C LYS A 13 -4.18 13.18 7.73
N ASN A 14 -4.47 12.46 6.65
CA ASN A 14 -5.66 12.72 5.83
C ASN A 14 -6.95 12.36 6.60
N PHE A 15 -6.92 11.36 7.48
CA PHE A 15 -8.07 10.94 8.30
C PHE A 15 -8.43 11.92 9.44
N ILE A 16 -7.49 12.73 9.95
CA ILE A 16 -7.77 13.75 10.97
C ILE A 16 -8.12 15.09 10.32
N LEU A 17 -7.51 15.42 9.18
CA LEU A 17 -7.82 16.65 8.46
C LEU A 17 -9.23 16.62 7.86
N THR A 18 -9.72 15.44 7.46
CA THR A 18 -11.06 15.27 6.89
C THR A 18 -12.20 15.59 7.87
N PRO A 19 -12.27 15.07 9.11
CA PRO A 19 -13.32 15.42 10.07
C PRO A 19 -13.28 16.89 10.48
N ILE A 20 -12.11 17.53 10.53
CA ILE A 20 -11.99 18.97 10.82
C ILE A 20 -12.58 19.80 9.67
N LEU A 21 -12.23 19.48 8.42
CA LEU A 21 -12.82 20.11 7.24
C LEU A 21 -14.34 19.84 7.14
N ILE A 22 -14.79 18.66 7.60
CA ILE A 22 -16.21 18.26 7.67
C ILE A 22 -16.97 19.08 8.73
N ILE A 23 -16.41 19.30 9.92
CA ILE A 23 -17.04 20.13 10.97
C ILE A 23 -17.15 21.58 10.50
N ILE A 24 -16.09 22.11 9.87
CA ILE A 24 -16.10 23.46 9.29
C ILE A 24 -17.17 23.56 8.20
N TYR A 25 -17.28 22.55 7.33
CA TYR A 25 -18.25 22.55 6.24
C TYR A 25 -19.71 22.35 6.72
N ILE A 26 -19.94 21.47 7.70
CA ILE A 26 -21.25 21.31 8.35
C ILE A 26 -21.65 22.60 9.08
N GLY A 27 -20.69 23.27 9.73
CA GLY A 27 -20.90 24.58 10.35
C GLY A 27 -21.30 25.64 9.32
N MET A 28 -20.58 25.72 8.19
CA MET A 28 -20.92 26.63 7.08
C MET A 28 -22.28 26.30 6.45
N PHE A 29 -22.63 25.02 6.32
CA PHE A 29 -23.92 24.55 5.80
C PHE A 29 -25.07 24.83 6.77
N TYR A 30 -24.86 24.68 8.07
CA TYR A 30 -25.84 25.02 9.10
C TYR A 30 -26.05 26.53 9.19
N LEU A 31 -24.98 27.33 9.07
CA LEU A 31 -25.06 28.79 8.96
C LEU A 31 -25.86 29.24 7.73
N THR A 32 -25.60 28.64 6.56
CA THR A 32 -26.39 28.94 5.35
C THR A 32 -27.84 28.45 5.44
N TYR A 33 -28.10 27.29 6.06
CA TYR A 33 -29.45 26.82 6.38
C TYR A 33 -30.20 27.78 7.30
N LEU A 34 -29.54 28.29 8.35
CA LEU A 34 -30.11 29.30 9.24
C LEU A 34 -30.40 30.62 8.51
N CYS A 35 -29.54 31.05 7.59
CA CYS A 35 -29.77 32.25 6.77
C CYS A 35 -30.91 32.12 5.75
N ILE A 36 -31.31 30.89 5.38
CA ILE A 36 -32.28 30.63 4.29
C ILE A 36 -33.58 30.00 4.81
N ARG A 37 -33.68 29.67 6.11
CA ARG A 37 -34.88 29.11 6.75
C ARG A 37 -36.15 29.91 6.48
N ASP A 38 -36.02 31.21 6.20
CA ASP A 38 -37.14 32.11 5.93
C ASP A 38 -37.51 32.22 4.42
N TYR A 39 -36.79 31.53 3.53
CA TYR A 39 -37.00 31.55 2.07
C TYR A 39 -37.51 30.19 1.55
N TYR A 40 -38.84 30.02 1.55
CA TYR A 40 -39.56 28.78 1.22
C TYR A 40 -39.49 28.29 -0.26
N GLY A 41 -38.63 28.88 -1.10
CA GLY A 41 -38.65 28.67 -2.57
C GLY A 41 -37.72 27.61 -3.15
N TYR A 42 -36.72 27.11 -2.42
CA TYR A 42 -35.61 26.33 -3.00
C TYR A 42 -35.53 24.86 -2.55
N THR A 43 -36.67 24.24 -2.21
CA THR A 43 -36.73 22.89 -1.62
C THR A 43 -35.92 21.84 -2.40
N ASN A 44 -36.04 21.77 -3.73
CA ASN A 44 -35.37 20.76 -4.56
C ASN A 44 -33.83 20.88 -4.61
N LEU A 45 -33.29 22.11 -4.58
CA LEU A 45 -31.85 22.33 -4.55
C LEU A 45 -31.25 21.85 -3.22
N PHE A 46 -31.97 22.09 -2.11
CA PHE A 46 -31.57 21.62 -0.79
C PHE A 46 -31.57 20.09 -0.67
N TRP A 47 -32.56 19.40 -1.24
CA TRP A 47 -32.57 17.94 -1.32
C TRP A 47 -31.36 17.42 -2.11
N GLY A 48 -31.03 18.04 -3.24
CA GLY A 48 -29.84 17.69 -4.04
C GLY A 48 -28.54 17.78 -3.24
N ILE A 49 -28.34 18.88 -2.51
CA ILE A 49 -27.14 19.06 -1.66
C ILE A 49 -27.10 18.00 -0.54
N LYS A 50 -28.23 17.67 0.08
CA LYS A 50 -28.33 16.63 1.11
C LYS A 50 -27.89 15.25 0.58
N TYR A 51 -28.33 14.87 -0.62
CA TYR A 51 -27.92 13.59 -1.22
C TYR A 51 -26.44 13.57 -1.62
N LEU A 52 -25.88 14.69 -2.09
CA LEU A 52 -24.45 14.81 -2.34
C LEU A 52 -23.62 14.62 -1.06
N VAL A 53 -24.08 15.19 0.06
CA VAL A 53 -23.45 14.98 1.37
C VAL A 53 -23.49 13.50 1.75
N TYR A 54 -24.63 12.82 1.61
CA TYR A 54 -24.73 11.38 1.89
C TYR A 54 -23.82 10.53 0.99
N ALA A 55 -23.73 10.84 -0.30
CA ALA A 55 -22.83 10.16 -1.22
C ALA A 55 -21.35 10.35 -0.81
N PHE A 56 -20.98 11.55 -0.35
CA PHE A 56 -19.64 11.82 0.18
C PHE A 56 -19.34 11.04 1.46
N TRP A 57 -20.30 10.95 2.39
CA TRP A 57 -20.16 10.13 3.60
C TRP A 57 -19.97 8.65 3.26
N LEU A 58 -20.77 8.12 2.32
CA LEU A 58 -20.64 6.75 1.87
C LEU A 58 -19.24 6.46 1.29
N LEU A 59 -18.67 7.36 0.49
CA LEU A 59 -17.30 7.23 -0.04
C LEU A 59 -16.24 7.13 1.08
N ASN A 60 -16.38 7.94 2.14
CA ASN A 60 -15.46 7.89 3.28
C ASN A 60 -15.59 6.57 4.08
N ILE A 61 -16.82 6.08 4.28
CA ILE A 61 -17.07 4.77 4.91
C ILE A 61 -16.43 3.65 4.08
N LEU A 62 -16.54 3.70 2.76
CA LEU A 62 -15.91 2.71 1.87
C LEU A 62 -14.38 2.75 1.95
N HIS A 63 -13.76 3.94 2.05
CA HIS A 63 -12.33 4.04 2.33
C HIS A 63 -11.95 3.39 3.66
N LEU A 64 -12.75 3.58 4.72
CA LEU A 64 -12.54 2.96 6.02
C LEU A 64 -12.63 1.43 5.93
N ILE A 65 -13.65 0.91 5.23
CA ILE A 65 -13.81 -0.54 5.00
C ILE A 65 -12.56 -1.10 4.31
N GLY A 66 -12.08 -0.47 3.23
CA GLY A 66 -10.87 -0.91 2.54
C GLY A 66 -9.62 -0.90 3.43
N PHE A 67 -9.48 0.11 4.29
CA PHE A 67 -8.38 0.17 5.27
C PHE A 67 -8.46 -0.96 6.31
N LEU A 68 -9.64 -1.22 6.87
CA LEU A 68 -9.87 -2.29 7.85
C LEU A 68 -9.63 -3.67 7.24
N LEU A 69 -10.12 -3.92 6.02
CA LEU A 69 -9.88 -5.16 5.29
C LEU A 69 -8.39 -5.41 5.05
N ALA A 70 -7.64 -4.38 4.66
CA ALA A 70 -6.20 -4.50 4.46
C ALA A 70 -5.47 -4.77 5.79
N LYS A 71 -5.83 -4.07 6.86
CA LYS A 71 -5.27 -4.30 8.20
C LYS A 71 -5.53 -5.73 8.68
N PHE A 72 -6.75 -6.22 8.49
CA PHE A 72 -7.13 -7.59 8.82
C PHE A 72 -6.32 -8.60 8.01
N GLN A 73 -6.11 -8.37 6.71
CA GLN A 73 -5.29 -9.26 5.89
C GLN A 73 -3.82 -9.27 6.33
N VAL A 74 -3.24 -8.11 6.64
CA VAL A 74 -1.86 -8.03 7.14
C VAL A 74 -1.73 -8.75 8.49
N PHE A 75 -2.72 -8.55 9.38
CA PHE A 75 -2.79 -9.28 10.65
C PHE A 75 -2.87 -10.79 10.42
N ARG A 76 -3.79 -11.24 9.56
CA ARG A 76 -3.94 -12.65 9.19
C ARG A 76 -2.61 -13.20 8.66
N GLN A 77 -1.95 -12.52 7.73
CA GLN A 77 -0.67 -12.97 7.20
C GLN A 77 0.38 -13.15 8.31
N LYS A 78 0.59 -12.14 9.17
CA LYS A 78 1.54 -12.23 10.30
C LYS A 78 1.17 -13.35 11.28
N PHE A 79 -0.12 -13.53 11.53
CA PHE A 79 -0.64 -14.58 12.40
C PHE A 79 -0.31 -15.97 11.85
N TRP A 80 -0.52 -16.21 10.55
CA TRP A 80 -0.13 -17.48 9.91
C TRP A 80 1.38 -17.68 9.90
N GLU A 81 2.18 -16.65 9.60
CA GLU A 81 3.65 -16.72 9.66
C GLU A 81 4.13 -17.14 11.07
N HIS A 82 3.44 -16.70 12.12
CA HIS A 82 3.74 -17.06 13.51
C HIS A 82 3.31 -18.48 13.88
N ILE A 83 2.07 -18.88 13.59
CA ILE A 83 1.55 -20.21 13.95
C ILE A 83 2.26 -21.33 13.21
N THR A 84 2.65 -21.09 11.96
CA THR A 84 3.38 -22.07 11.14
C THR A 84 4.86 -22.14 11.48
N ASN A 85 5.34 -21.37 12.47
CA ASN A 85 6.74 -21.38 12.86
C ASN A 85 7.10 -22.71 13.55
N PRO A 86 8.01 -23.52 12.98
CA PRO A 86 8.40 -24.79 13.58
C PRO A 86 9.36 -24.62 14.77
N TYR A 87 9.92 -23.43 14.99
CA TYR A 87 10.93 -23.18 16.01
C TYR A 87 10.32 -22.46 17.22
N THR A 88 10.50 -23.03 18.41
CA THR A 88 10.20 -22.33 19.67
C THR A 88 11.33 -21.36 20.03
N TYR A 89 12.57 -21.86 19.97
CA TYR A 89 13.81 -21.10 20.12
C TYR A 89 14.73 -21.38 18.95
N PHE A 90 15.45 -20.36 18.50
CA PHE A 90 16.52 -20.51 17.53
C PHE A 90 17.75 -19.84 18.14
N ARG A 91 18.82 -20.59 18.40
CA ARG A 91 20.00 -20.08 19.14
C ARG A 91 21.05 -19.48 18.23
N GLU A 92 21.14 -20.00 17.02
CA GLU A 92 22.10 -19.57 16.01
C GLU A 92 21.65 -18.25 15.39
N LEU A 93 22.61 -17.46 14.91
CA LEU A 93 22.29 -16.22 14.21
C LEU A 93 21.70 -16.56 12.84
N PRO A 94 20.44 -16.17 12.55
CA PRO A 94 19.65 -16.84 11.52
C PRO A 94 20.13 -16.69 10.07
N SER A 95 20.97 -15.72 9.73
CA SER A 95 21.91 -15.72 8.58
C SER A 95 22.53 -14.32 8.41
N ASP A 96 23.55 -14.20 7.55
CA ASP A 96 24.37 -12.98 7.42
C ASP A 96 23.82 -11.94 6.44
N PHE A 97 22.51 -11.77 6.35
CA PHE A 97 21.90 -10.76 5.46
C PHE A 97 21.90 -9.33 6.02
N GLY A 98 22.63 -9.09 7.10
CA GLY A 98 22.79 -7.76 7.69
C GLY A 98 21.58 -7.27 8.50
N VAL A 99 21.87 -6.38 9.44
CA VAL A 99 20.92 -5.93 10.46
C VAL A 99 19.90 -4.93 9.90
N GLY A 100 20.27 -4.17 8.87
CA GLY A 100 19.35 -3.29 8.13
C GLY A 100 18.25 -4.06 7.39
N VAL A 101 18.62 -5.15 6.70
CA VAL A 101 17.66 -6.04 6.02
C VAL A 101 16.78 -6.78 7.05
N THR A 102 17.37 -7.17 8.18
CA THR A 102 16.65 -7.78 9.31
C THR A 102 15.53 -6.90 9.83
N SER A 103 15.79 -5.60 10.06
CA SER A 103 14.75 -4.66 10.51
C SER A 103 13.57 -4.57 9.53
N ILE A 104 13.88 -4.49 8.24
CA ILE A 104 12.89 -4.50 7.16
C ILE A 104 12.10 -5.81 7.14
N LEU A 105 12.75 -6.96 7.31
CA LEU A 105 12.10 -8.27 7.30
C LEU A 105 11.10 -8.43 8.46
N PHE A 106 11.43 -7.87 9.62
CA PHE A 106 10.62 -7.98 10.82
C PHE A 106 9.39 -7.06 10.77
N ASP A 107 9.61 -5.77 10.53
CA ASP A 107 8.58 -4.74 10.72
C ASP A 107 8.13 -4.07 9.42
N SER A 108 8.77 -4.36 8.27
CA SER A 108 8.62 -3.63 7.00
C SER A 108 8.99 -2.15 7.07
N THR A 109 9.54 -1.70 8.19
CA THR A 109 9.89 -0.31 8.47
C THR A 109 11.22 -0.25 9.16
N ILE A 110 11.96 0.82 8.93
CA ILE A 110 13.21 1.11 9.65
C ILE A 110 12.95 2.22 10.67
N GLU A 111 13.37 2.00 11.91
CA GLU A 111 13.48 3.01 12.96
C GLU A 111 14.85 3.66 12.91
N ASN A 112 14.90 4.86 12.33
CA ASN A 112 16.12 5.52 11.88
C ASN A 112 17.30 5.47 12.87
N ASN A 113 17.11 5.90 14.12
CA ASN A 113 18.22 5.96 15.08
C ASN A 113 18.56 4.57 15.63
N LYS A 114 17.54 3.82 16.05
CA LYS A 114 17.69 2.49 16.65
C LYS A 114 18.42 1.53 15.70
N ASP A 115 17.98 1.50 14.44
CA ASP A 115 18.48 0.54 13.46
C ASP A 115 19.84 0.94 12.90
N ILE A 116 20.18 2.23 12.83
CA ILE A 116 21.54 2.63 12.47
C ILE A 116 22.52 2.29 13.59
N ILE A 117 22.17 2.53 14.85
CA ILE A 117 23.00 2.07 15.98
C ILE A 117 23.22 0.57 15.88
N ALA A 118 22.17 -0.19 15.55
CA ALA A 118 22.29 -1.63 15.33
C ALA A 118 23.27 -1.98 14.19
N VAL A 119 23.27 -1.25 13.07
CA VAL A 119 24.27 -1.43 12.00
C VAL A 119 25.68 -1.05 12.45
N LEU A 120 25.85 0.01 13.23
CA LEU A 120 27.17 0.36 13.80
C LEU A 120 27.71 -0.78 14.66
N LEU A 121 26.84 -1.38 15.49
CA LEU A 121 27.21 -2.56 16.27
C LEU A 121 27.57 -3.74 15.34
N ASP A 122 26.80 -4.01 14.30
CA ASP A 122 27.12 -5.11 13.37
C ASP A 122 28.45 -4.88 12.63
N LEU A 123 28.77 -3.63 12.24
CA LEU A 123 30.05 -3.27 11.62
C LEU A 123 31.24 -3.43 12.57
N CYS A 124 31.07 -3.14 13.86
CA CYS A 124 32.05 -3.46 14.89
C CYS A 124 32.27 -4.96 15.02
N ALA A 125 31.18 -5.75 15.05
CA ALA A 125 31.25 -7.20 15.13
C ALA A 125 31.97 -7.82 13.91
N LYS A 126 31.75 -7.23 12.73
CA LYS A 126 32.44 -7.59 11.48
C LYS A 126 33.87 -7.04 11.39
N LYS A 127 34.37 -6.31 12.40
CA LYS A 127 35.72 -5.73 12.50
C LYS A 127 36.06 -4.71 11.41
N TYR A 128 35.08 -3.90 10.99
CA TYR A 128 35.31 -2.76 10.08
C TYR A 128 35.58 -1.47 10.83
N ILE A 129 34.98 -1.33 12.01
CA ILE A 129 35.12 -0.17 12.88
C ILE A 129 35.26 -0.68 14.32
N THR A 130 35.70 0.18 15.23
CA THR A 130 35.62 -0.04 16.67
C THR A 130 34.96 1.15 17.33
N LEU A 131 34.22 0.88 18.40
CA LEU A 131 33.49 1.90 19.15
C LEU A 131 34.02 1.95 20.58
N SER A 132 34.59 3.09 20.98
CA SER A 132 35.12 3.29 22.33
C SER A 132 34.54 4.53 22.99
N LYS A 133 34.09 4.40 24.23
CA LYS A 133 33.67 5.54 25.05
C LYS A 133 34.89 6.32 25.54
N GLN A 134 34.89 7.62 25.31
CA GLN A 134 35.82 8.59 25.89
C GLN A 134 35.01 9.72 26.53
N ASN A 135 35.05 9.82 27.86
CA ASN A 135 34.20 10.72 28.64
C ASN A 135 32.71 10.51 28.29
N ASP A 136 32.00 11.57 27.88
CA ASP A 136 30.58 11.52 27.50
C ASP A 136 30.35 11.24 26.00
N LYS A 137 31.41 10.89 25.26
CA LYS A 137 31.37 10.69 23.81
C LYS A 137 31.78 9.27 23.41
N TYR A 138 31.28 8.82 22.26
CA TYR A 138 31.64 7.55 21.65
C TYR A 138 32.43 7.79 20.38
N ILE A 139 33.67 7.33 20.36
CA ILE A 139 34.58 7.50 19.25
C ILE A 139 34.53 6.25 18.37
N ILE A 140 34.26 6.47 17.08
CA ILE A 140 34.37 5.47 16.02
C ILE A 140 35.76 5.60 15.40
N SER A 141 36.53 4.51 15.39
CA SER A 141 37.75 4.39 14.58
C SER A 141 37.56 3.37 13.47
N VAL A 142 37.87 3.77 12.24
CA VAL A 142 37.74 2.94 11.05
C VAL A 142 38.97 2.04 10.91
N LEU A 143 38.73 0.72 10.82
CA LEU A 143 39.78 -0.30 10.65
C LEU A 143 39.95 -0.71 9.18
N LYS A 144 38.85 -0.77 8.42
CA LYS A 144 38.84 -1.26 7.03
C LYS A 144 37.99 -0.38 6.13
N LYS A 145 38.37 -0.30 4.87
CA LYS A 145 37.57 0.36 3.82
C LYS A 145 36.39 -0.53 3.41
N PRO A 146 35.32 0.03 2.80
CA PRO A 146 34.20 -0.75 2.30
C PRO A 146 34.67 -1.75 1.23
N ASP A 147 34.21 -2.98 1.34
CA ASP A 147 34.55 -4.07 0.41
C ASP A 147 33.31 -4.84 -0.07
N THR A 148 33.54 -5.91 -0.82
CA THR A 148 32.46 -6.75 -1.39
C THR A 148 31.83 -7.70 -0.38
N TYR A 149 32.43 -7.90 0.80
CA TYR A 149 31.87 -8.77 1.84
C TYR A 149 30.70 -8.10 2.57
N LEU A 150 30.70 -6.77 2.64
CA LEU A 150 29.56 -6.00 3.14
C LEU A 150 28.44 -5.92 2.11
N LEU A 151 27.20 -5.91 2.60
CA LEU A 151 26.05 -5.61 1.74
C LEU A 151 26.03 -4.15 1.31
N TYR A 152 25.22 -3.81 0.30
CA TYR A 152 25.19 -2.44 -0.22
C TYR A 152 24.76 -1.44 0.86
N ASN A 153 23.74 -1.80 1.65
CA ASN A 153 23.25 -0.98 2.74
C ASN A 153 24.31 -0.74 3.84
N GLU A 154 25.17 -1.73 4.11
CA GLU A 154 26.22 -1.65 5.11
C GLU A 154 27.39 -0.80 4.61
N ARG A 155 27.78 -0.99 3.33
CA ARG A 155 28.76 -0.13 2.65
C ARG A 155 28.33 1.33 2.65
N TYR A 156 27.05 1.61 2.44
CA TYR A 156 26.52 2.97 2.46
C TYR A 156 26.73 3.64 3.82
N ILE A 157 26.42 2.94 4.91
CA ILE A 157 26.67 3.45 6.28
C ILE A 157 28.16 3.62 6.53
N LEU A 158 29.00 2.61 6.22
CA LEU A 158 30.44 2.70 6.42
C LEU A 158 31.08 3.84 5.62
N SER A 159 30.67 4.05 4.37
CA SER A 159 31.14 5.17 3.54
C SER A 159 30.74 6.53 4.14
N SER A 160 29.57 6.60 4.76
CA SER A 160 29.09 7.81 5.43
C SER A 160 29.82 8.09 6.73
N ILE A 161 30.31 7.05 7.43
CA ILE A 161 31.24 7.19 8.56
C ILE A 161 32.56 7.76 8.06
N ILE A 162 33.18 7.15 7.04
CA ILE A 162 34.48 7.60 6.50
C ILE A 162 34.43 9.06 6.02
N ASN A 163 33.30 9.49 5.46
CA ASN A 163 33.12 10.85 4.95
C ASN A 163 32.57 11.84 6.01
N ASN A 164 32.51 11.46 7.30
CA ASN A 164 31.95 12.28 8.39
C ASN A 164 30.51 12.78 8.16
N ASN A 165 29.72 12.03 7.39
CA ASN A 165 28.35 12.39 6.99
C ASN A 165 27.26 11.61 7.76
N LEU A 166 27.63 10.89 8.83
CA LEU A 166 26.71 10.03 9.59
C LEU A 166 25.49 10.81 10.14
N LYS A 167 25.67 12.08 10.54
CA LYS A 167 24.60 12.92 11.11
C LYS A 167 23.55 13.35 10.07
N ASN A 168 23.94 13.49 8.80
CA ASN A 168 23.07 13.97 7.71
C ASN A 168 22.68 12.84 6.73
N LEU A 169 22.61 11.61 7.22
CA LEU A 169 22.26 10.45 6.41
C LEU A 169 20.87 10.58 5.77
N ASP A 170 20.78 10.30 4.46
CA ASP A 170 19.49 10.09 3.81
C ASP A 170 18.97 8.67 4.11
N TYR A 171 18.04 8.60 5.05
CA TYR A 171 17.38 7.37 5.47
C TYR A 171 16.55 6.70 4.36
N ASN A 172 16.05 7.45 3.36
CA ASN A 172 15.29 6.83 2.27
C ASN A 172 16.23 6.09 1.32
N VAL A 173 17.40 6.69 1.04
CA VAL A 173 18.46 6.04 0.25
C VAL A 173 18.92 4.77 0.95
N TRP A 174 19.20 4.86 2.26
CA TRP A 174 19.55 3.66 3.05
C TRP A 174 18.45 2.59 3.04
N TYR A 175 17.19 2.98 3.26
CA TYR A 175 16.04 2.07 3.20
C TYR A 175 15.96 1.34 1.85
N ASN A 176 16.15 2.05 0.74
CA ASN A 176 16.14 1.46 -0.60
C ASN A 176 17.30 0.48 -0.79
N HIS A 177 18.48 0.75 -0.23
CA HIS A 177 19.58 -0.20 -0.24
C HIS A 177 19.26 -1.46 0.57
N CYS A 178 18.70 -1.34 1.78
CA CYS A 178 18.25 -2.49 2.56
C CYS A 178 17.17 -3.30 1.81
N LEU A 179 16.24 -2.62 1.13
CA LEU A 179 15.20 -3.26 0.33
C LEU A 179 15.81 -4.05 -0.84
N ASN A 180 16.72 -3.43 -1.59
CA ASN A 180 17.37 -4.06 -2.75
C ASN A 180 18.24 -5.25 -2.32
N ASP A 181 19.00 -5.12 -1.23
CA ASP A 181 19.77 -6.24 -0.69
C ASP A 181 18.84 -7.39 -0.29
N GLY A 182 17.71 -7.12 0.38
CA GLY A 182 16.72 -8.14 0.71
C GLY A 182 16.06 -8.80 -0.50
N ILE A 183 15.84 -8.05 -1.60
CA ILE A 183 15.36 -8.60 -2.87
C ILE A 183 16.43 -9.51 -3.50
N ASN A 184 17.69 -9.05 -3.56
CA ASN A 184 18.82 -9.83 -4.10
C ASN A 184 19.04 -11.14 -3.33
N LEU A 185 18.76 -11.12 -2.02
CA LEU A 185 18.85 -12.29 -1.14
C LEU A 185 17.61 -13.20 -1.22
N ASN A 186 16.64 -12.87 -2.10
CA ASN A 186 15.36 -13.55 -2.28
C ASN A 186 14.51 -13.59 -1.00
N LEU A 187 14.57 -12.57 -0.15
CA LEU A 187 13.74 -12.45 1.06
C LEU A 187 12.41 -11.76 0.79
N PHE A 188 12.39 -10.81 -0.14
CA PHE A 188 11.21 -10.05 -0.54
C PHE A 188 10.98 -10.11 -2.05
N SER A 189 9.74 -9.93 -2.47
CA SER A 189 9.40 -9.77 -3.89
C SER A 189 8.68 -8.46 -4.13
N TYR A 190 9.06 -7.74 -5.19
CA TYR A 190 8.25 -6.63 -5.69
C TYR A 190 7.02 -7.18 -6.41
N LYS A 191 5.91 -7.30 -5.69
CA LYS A 191 4.63 -7.66 -6.31
C LYS A 191 3.79 -6.40 -6.46
N LYS A 192 3.77 -5.84 -7.67
CA LYS A 192 2.79 -4.82 -8.05
C LYS A 192 1.41 -5.46 -7.95
N ARG A 193 0.66 -5.14 -6.91
CA ARG A 193 -0.69 -5.69 -6.70
C ARG A 193 -1.62 -5.04 -7.71
N GLU A 194 -2.18 -5.84 -8.62
CA GLU A 194 -3.26 -5.37 -9.51
C GLU A 194 -4.45 -4.90 -8.67
N ASN A 195 -5.18 -3.89 -9.15
CA ASN A 195 -6.42 -3.47 -8.54
C ASN A 195 -7.41 -4.65 -8.62
N TYR A 196 -7.56 -5.40 -7.52
CA TYR A 196 -8.45 -6.56 -7.40
C TYR A 196 -9.85 -6.28 -7.99
N PHE A 197 -10.34 -5.05 -7.82
CA PHE A 197 -11.64 -4.60 -8.29
C PHE A 197 -11.69 -4.19 -9.77
N GLU A 198 -10.57 -3.76 -10.39
CA GLU A 198 -10.55 -3.46 -11.84
C GLU A 198 -10.71 -4.72 -12.68
N ARG A 199 -10.18 -5.86 -12.21
CA ARG A 199 -10.31 -7.15 -12.89
C ARG A 199 -11.77 -7.61 -12.98
N LEU A 200 -12.60 -7.28 -12.00
CA LEU A 200 -14.00 -7.69 -11.93
C LEU A 200 -14.90 -6.99 -12.96
N PHE A 201 -14.49 -5.84 -13.53
CA PHE A 201 -15.31 -5.03 -14.44
C PHE A 201 -14.66 -4.77 -15.79
N LYS A 202 -13.77 -5.66 -16.24
CA LYS A 202 -13.20 -5.68 -17.59
C LYS A 202 -14.20 -6.11 -18.68
N ILE A 203 -15.47 -5.72 -18.53
CA ILE A 203 -16.50 -5.91 -19.55
C ILE A 203 -16.66 -4.56 -20.24
N SER A 204 -16.04 -4.44 -21.41
CA SER A 204 -16.29 -3.36 -22.37
C SER A 204 -16.80 -4.00 -23.64
N ASP A 205 -18.11 -4.21 -23.72
CA ASP A 205 -18.74 -4.60 -24.98
C ASP A 205 -19.06 -3.34 -25.78
N ARG A 206 -17.99 -2.69 -26.26
CA ARG A 206 -18.07 -1.58 -27.23
C ARG A 206 -18.52 -2.09 -28.61
N SER A 207 -18.27 -3.37 -28.90
CA SER A 207 -18.61 -4.08 -30.14
C SER A 207 -20.12 -4.30 -30.30
N THR A 208 -20.82 -4.74 -29.24
CA THR A 208 -22.27 -5.05 -29.29
C THR A 208 -23.12 -3.81 -29.57
N PHE A 209 -22.70 -2.66 -29.02
CA PHE A 209 -23.35 -1.38 -29.30
C PHE A 209 -23.24 -0.96 -30.77
N ILE A 210 -22.03 -1.03 -31.33
CA ILE A 210 -21.79 -0.65 -32.73
C ILE A 210 -22.60 -1.56 -33.66
N THR A 211 -22.66 -2.86 -33.37
CA THR A 211 -23.48 -3.80 -34.15
C THR A 211 -24.97 -3.50 -34.07
N ILE A 212 -25.52 -3.22 -32.88
CA ILE A 212 -26.96 -2.89 -32.74
C ILE A 212 -27.28 -1.56 -33.42
N PHE A 213 -26.40 -0.56 -33.30
CA PHE A 213 -26.55 0.74 -33.98
C PHE A 213 -26.57 0.60 -35.51
N ILE A 214 -25.66 -0.18 -36.08
CA ILE A 214 -25.60 -0.45 -37.52
C ILE A 214 -26.86 -1.21 -37.98
N ILE A 215 -27.32 -2.21 -37.22
CA ILE A 215 -28.55 -2.95 -37.55
C ILE A 215 -29.75 -2.00 -37.59
N CYS A 216 -29.94 -1.15 -36.58
CA CYS A 216 -31.04 -0.19 -36.56
C CYS A 216 -30.98 0.82 -37.72
N LEU A 217 -29.81 1.36 -38.05
CA LEU A 217 -29.63 2.26 -39.19
C LEU A 217 -29.93 1.57 -40.53
N SER A 218 -29.42 0.34 -40.71
CA SER A 218 -29.63 -0.43 -41.94
C SER A 218 -31.11 -0.77 -42.16
N MET A 219 -31.82 -1.21 -41.12
CA MET A 219 -33.25 -1.54 -41.22
C MET A 219 -34.12 -0.31 -41.45
N GLY A 220 -33.81 0.82 -40.79
CA GLY A 220 -34.50 2.09 -41.00
C GLY A 220 -34.30 2.63 -42.43
N PHE A 221 -33.10 2.48 -42.98
CA PHE A 221 -32.79 2.85 -44.36
C PHE A 221 -33.54 1.98 -45.38
N ILE A 222 -33.62 0.67 -45.14
CA ILE A 222 -34.40 -0.27 -45.99
C ILE A 222 -35.90 0.10 -45.97
N ALA A 223 -36.46 0.40 -44.80
CA ALA A 223 -37.86 0.83 -44.69
C ALA A 223 -38.12 2.14 -45.45
N ALA A 224 -37.21 3.11 -45.37
CA ALA A 224 -37.32 4.39 -46.10
C ALA A 224 -37.25 4.20 -47.62
N ILE A 225 -36.35 3.33 -48.11
CA ILE A 225 -36.26 2.99 -49.53
C ILE A 225 -37.57 2.36 -50.03
N LEU A 226 -38.15 1.43 -49.26
CA LEU A 226 -39.42 0.79 -49.62
C LEU A 226 -40.58 1.81 -49.74
N VAL A 227 -40.62 2.82 -48.85
CA VAL A 227 -41.59 3.92 -48.94
C VAL A 227 -41.39 4.73 -50.22
N VAL A 228 -40.15 5.10 -50.56
CA VAL A 228 -39.84 5.86 -51.79
C VAL A 228 -40.15 5.07 -53.06
N ILE A 229 -39.80 3.78 -53.11
CA ILE A 229 -40.14 2.92 -54.26
C ILE A 229 -41.66 2.83 -54.43
N SER A 230 -42.41 2.70 -53.33
CA SER A 230 -43.88 2.67 -53.37
C SER A 230 -44.53 4.03 -53.72
N SER A 231 -43.82 5.15 -53.58
CA SER A 231 -44.33 6.48 -53.98
C SER A 231 -44.08 6.78 -55.46
N LEU A 232 -43.07 6.15 -56.06
CA LEU A 232 -42.73 6.28 -57.48
C LEU A 232 -43.60 5.40 -58.39
N THR A 233 -44.33 4.42 -57.86
CA THR A 233 -45.27 3.61 -58.64
C THR A 233 -46.54 4.43 -58.98
N ASN A 234 -46.69 4.81 -60.24
CA ASN A 234 -47.77 5.65 -60.75
C ASN A 234 -49.11 4.85 -60.79
N THR A 235 -50.09 5.23 -59.98
CA THR A 235 -51.36 4.49 -59.81
C THR A 235 -52.45 4.89 -60.81
N SER A 236 -52.10 5.45 -61.97
CA SER A 236 -53.08 6.08 -62.87
C SER A 236 -53.89 5.10 -63.74
N ASN A 237 -53.53 3.82 -63.85
CA ASN A 237 -54.19 2.87 -64.78
C ASN A 237 -54.43 1.46 -64.19
N ILE A 238 -54.83 1.35 -62.92
CA ILE A 238 -54.81 0.05 -62.22
C ILE A 238 -56.12 -0.22 -61.44
N THR A 239 -56.72 -1.38 -61.69
CA THR A 239 -58.06 -1.85 -61.29
C THR A 239 -58.30 -2.04 -59.77
N ASN A 240 -59.48 -1.58 -59.34
CA ASN A 240 -60.28 -1.71 -58.10
C ASN A 240 -59.66 -2.00 -56.70
N TRP A 241 -58.54 -2.69 -56.53
CA TRP A 241 -58.00 -3.05 -55.20
C TRP A 241 -56.51 -2.69 -54.96
N GLN A 242 -55.73 -2.48 -56.02
CA GLN A 242 -54.28 -2.23 -55.94
C GLN A 242 -53.88 -0.91 -55.24
N PRO A 243 -54.61 0.21 -55.36
CA PRO A 243 -54.31 1.45 -54.62
C PRO A 243 -54.43 1.28 -53.10
N ILE A 244 -55.39 0.47 -52.64
CA ILE A 244 -55.61 0.18 -51.22
C ILE A 244 -54.41 -0.58 -50.66
N ILE A 245 -53.91 -1.59 -51.40
CA ILE A 245 -52.74 -2.39 -51.03
C ILE A 245 -51.48 -1.52 -50.93
N ILE A 246 -51.26 -0.60 -51.88
CA ILE A 246 -50.10 0.31 -51.88
C ILE A 246 -50.17 1.29 -50.68
N SER A 247 -51.35 1.81 -50.37
CA SER A 247 -51.56 2.65 -49.18
C SER A 247 -51.28 1.90 -47.89
N LEU A 248 -51.74 0.64 -47.78
CA LEU A 248 -51.49 -0.23 -46.65
C LEU A 248 -49.99 -0.50 -46.48
N LEU A 249 -49.27 -0.77 -47.58
CA LEU A 249 -47.82 -0.98 -47.57
C LEU A 249 -47.06 0.26 -47.07
N LYS A 250 -47.42 1.45 -47.56
CA LYS A 250 -46.86 2.73 -47.07
C LYS A 250 -47.10 2.92 -45.58
N PHE A 251 -48.32 2.65 -45.12
CA PHE A 251 -48.67 2.73 -43.70
C PHE A 251 -47.85 1.74 -42.85
N THR A 252 -47.73 0.48 -43.28
CA THR A 252 -46.94 -0.53 -42.56
C THR A 252 -45.44 -0.19 -42.52
N ALA A 253 -44.88 0.34 -43.60
CA ALA A 253 -43.48 0.77 -43.65
C ALA A 253 -43.21 1.98 -42.74
N LEU A 254 -44.12 2.97 -42.74
CA LEU A 254 -44.04 4.11 -41.81
C LEU A 254 -44.17 3.64 -40.35
N PHE A 255 -45.16 2.79 -40.05
CA PHE A 255 -45.38 2.27 -38.70
C PHE A 255 -44.18 1.46 -38.19
N THR A 256 -43.61 0.58 -39.01
CA THR A 256 -42.41 -0.19 -38.64
C THR A 256 -41.18 0.70 -38.45
N SER A 257 -40.98 1.73 -39.28
CA SER A 257 -39.89 2.69 -39.10
C SER A 257 -39.99 3.44 -37.75
N ILE A 258 -41.21 3.84 -37.36
CA ILE A 258 -41.47 4.50 -36.07
C ILE A 258 -41.16 3.55 -34.91
N LEU A 259 -41.56 2.27 -34.99
CA LEU A 259 -41.27 1.28 -33.96
C LEU A 259 -39.76 1.03 -33.79
N TYR A 260 -38.98 1.01 -34.87
CA TYR A 260 -37.53 0.88 -34.79
C TYR A 260 -36.86 2.10 -34.16
N ILE A 261 -37.30 3.31 -34.51
CA ILE A 261 -36.82 4.54 -33.88
C ILE A 261 -37.13 4.51 -32.38
N LEU A 262 -38.33 4.11 -31.99
CA LEU A 262 -38.73 4.00 -30.59
C LEU A 262 -37.86 2.98 -29.84
N THR A 263 -37.61 1.81 -30.44
CA THR A 263 -36.77 0.75 -29.87
C THR A 263 -35.32 1.23 -29.71
N PHE A 264 -34.81 1.97 -30.69
CA PHE A 264 -33.48 2.59 -30.62
C PHE A 264 -33.37 3.62 -29.49
N ILE A 265 -34.38 4.49 -29.34
CA ILE A 265 -34.44 5.47 -28.24
C ILE A 265 -34.47 4.74 -26.89
N ILE A 266 -35.30 3.72 -26.75
CA ILE A 266 -35.40 2.91 -25.53
C ILE A 266 -34.03 2.29 -25.20
N TYR A 267 -33.37 1.66 -26.18
CA TYR A 267 -32.04 1.07 -26.01
C TYR A 267 -30.99 2.12 -25.59
N MET A 268 -31.00 3.31 -26.20
CA MET A 268 -30.09 4.41 -25.84
C MET A 268 -30.29 4.88 -24.39
N VAL A 269 -31.54 5.01 -23.95
CA VAL A 269 -31.87 5.37 -22.58
C VAL A 269 -31.40 4.29 -21.60
N PHE A 270 -31.72 3.02 -21.87
CA PHE A 270 -31.25 1.89 -21.05
C PHE A 270 -29.72 1.84 -20.96
N ARG A 271 -29.03 2.06 -22.08
CA ARG A 271 -27.57 2.07 -22.12
C ARG A 271 -27.00 3.21 -21.28
N LEU A 272 -27.55 4.42 -21.39
CA LEU A 272 -27.12 5.57 -20.59
C LEU A 272 -27.29 5.29 -19.09
N ILE A 273 -28.42 4.70 -18.69
CA ILE A 273 -28.68 4.30 -17.31
C ILE A 273 -27.66 3.24 -16.86
N PHE A 274 -27.40 2.22 -17.68
CA PHE A 274 -26.45 1.16 -17.37
C PHE A 274 -25.01 1.69 -17.22
N GLU A 275 -24.54 2.53 -18.14
CA GLU A 275 -23.22 3.18 -18.05
C GLU A 275 -23.12 4.07 -16.81
N PHE A 276 -24.19 4.78 -16.45
CA PHE A 276 -24.23 5.56 -15.22
C PHE A 276 -24.14 4.67 -13.97
N ILE A 277 -24.90 3.57 -13.91
CA ILE A 277 -24.85 2.61 -12.79
C ILE A 277 -23.44 2.00 -12.68
N THR A 278 -22.86 1.55 -13.79
CA THR A 278 -21.51 0.97 -13.78
C THR A 278 -20.45 2.00 -13.39
N PHE A 279 -20.60 3.26 -13.79
CA PHE A 279 -19.73 4.37 -13.34
C PHE A 279 -19.80 4.56 -11.82
N ILE A 280 -21.01 4.59 -11.25
CA ILE A 280 -21.21 4.73 -9.80
C ILE A 280 -20.60 3.53 -9.04
N ILE A 281 -20.79 2.30 -9.54
CA ILE A 281 -20.17 1.10 -8.95
C ILE A 281 -18.64 1.20 -9.00
N ARG A 282 -18.05 1.59 -10.14
CA ARG A 282 -16.60 1.78 -10.27
C ARG A 282 -16.07 2.83 -9.29
N LEU A 283 -16.78 3.95 -9.13
CA LEU A 283 -16.40 5.01 -8.18
C LEU A 283 -16.28 4.45 -6.75
N TYR A 284 -17.30 3.71 -6.30
CA TYR A 284 -17.32 3.13 -4.96
C TYR A 284 -16.26 2.04 -4.75
N LEU A 285 -16.06 1.16 -5.72
CA LEU A 285 -15.03 0.12 -5.64
C LEU A 285 -13.62 0.70 -5.62
N ASN A 286 -13.37 1.77 -6.38
CA ASN A 286 -12.10 2.47 -6.38
C ASN A 286 -11.79 3.12 -5.01
N ALA A 287 -12.81 3.60 -4.29
CA ALA A 287 -12.65 4.11 -2.93
C ALA A 287 -12.11 3.01 -1.99
N ILE A 288 -12.71 1.81 -2.02
CA ILE A 288 -12.23 0.66 -1.24
C ILE A 288 -10.83 0.24 -1.69
N SER A 289 -10.62 0.05 -3.00
CA SER A 289 -9.37 -0.46 -3.56
C SER A 289 -8.19 0.46 -3.26
N SER A 290 -8.38 1.77 -3.36
CA SER A 290 -7.31 2.74 -3.14
C SER A 290 -6.80 2.73 -1.68
N SER A 291 -7.69 2.68 -0.69
CA SER A 291 -7.29 2.61 0.71
C SER A 291 -6.69 1.25 1.07
N TYR A 292 -7.27 0.18 0.55
CA TYR A 292 -6.78 -1.18 0.71
C TYR A 292 -5.37 -1.36 0.14
N ASN A 293 -5.15 -0.97 -1.12
CA ASN A 293 -3.85 -1.08 -1.79
C ASN A 293 -2.80 -0.17 -1.17
N LYS A 294 -3.18 1.01 -0.65
CA LYS A 294 -2.26 1.91 0.05
C LYS A 294 -1.68 1.28 1.32
N VAL A 295 -2.47 0.51 2.06
CA VAL A 295 -1.98 -0.23 3.24
C VAL A 295 -1.08 -1.38 2.80
N LEU A 296 -1.50 -2.16 1.81
CA LEU A 296 -0.76 -3.36 1.38
C LEU A 296 0.54 -3.04 0.63
N ASN A 297 0.59 -1.95 -0.13
CA ASN A 297 1.82 -1.48 -0.77
C ASN A 297 2.85 -0.97 0.26
N ASN A 298 2.41 -0.66 1.48
CA ASN A 298 3.30 -0.37 2.60
C ASN A 298 3.74 -1.61 3.38
N THR A 299 3.24 -2.78 3.03
CA THR A 299 3.64 -4.05 3.63
C THR A 299 4.47 -4.84 2.66
N LEU A 300 5.63 -5.32 3.12
CA LEU A 300 6.49 -6.13 2.29
C LEU A 300 5.88 -7.50 2.06
N HIS A 301 5.93 -7.94 0.81
CA HIS A 301 5.63 -9.30 0.46
C HIS A 301 6.88 -10.16 0.64
N LYS A 302 6.88 -11.00 1.68
CA LYS A 302 7.95 -11.97 1.93
C LYS A 302 7.83 -13.15 0.96
N THR A 303 8.96 -13.64 0.47
CA THR A 303 9.02 -14.91 -0.29
C THR A 303 8.90 -16.10 0.66
N THR A 304 8.84 -17.33 0.14
CA THR A 304 8.91 -18.56 0.96
C THR A 304 10.18 -18.60 1.81
N LYS A 305 11.34 -18.27 1.21
CA LYS A 305 12.61 -18.12 1.93
C LYS A 305 12.53 -17.01 2.98
N GLY A 306 11.98 -15.84 2.64
CA GLY A 306 11.80 -14.73 3.57
C GLY A 306 10.93 -15.08 4.77
N ILE A 307 9.87 -15.88 4.58
CA ILE A 307 9.03 -16.37 5.68
C ILE A 307 9.84 -17.30 6.60
N SER A 308 10.60 -18.24 6.03
CA SER A 308 11.45 -19.15 6.81
C SER A 308 12.50 -18.40 7.63
N GLU A 309 13.19 -17.43 7.03
CA GLU A 309 14.18 -16.60 7.74
C GLU A 309 13.54 -15.69 8.80
N TYR A 310 12.35 -15.14 8.50
CA TYR A 310 11.57 -14.39 9.49
C TYR A 310 11.19 -15.26 10.70
N GLN A 311 10.79 -16.50 10.49
CA GLN A 311 10.45 -17.44 11.55
C GLN A 311 11.65 -17.76 12.45
N LYS A 312 12.83 -18.02 11.86
CA LYS A 312 14.08 -18.20 12.64
C LYS A 312 14.43 -16.95 13.44
N LEU A 313 14.35 -15.76 12.84
CA LEU A 313 14.56 -14.48 13.52
C LEU A 313 13.58 -14.27 14.68
N TYR A 314 12.32 -14.65 14.49
CA TYR A 314 11.30 -14.53 15.53
C TYR A 314 11.64 -15.41 16.73
N SER A 315 12.08 -16.65 16.50
CA SER A 315 12.47 -17.58 17.57
C SER A 315 13.83 -17.23 18.17
N PHE A 316 14.72 -16.58 17.40
CA PHE A 316 15.96 -15.99 17.90
C PHE A 316 15.69 -14.78 18.82
N LYS A 317 14.71 -13.94 18.47
CA LYS A 317 14.23 -12.87 19.36
C LYS A 317 13.71 -13.43 20.68
N ALA A 318 12.91 -14.51 20.64
CA ALA A 318 12.41 -15.18 21.85
C ALA A 318 13.56 -15.74 22.69
N PHE A 319 14.53 -16.38 22.04
CA PHE A 319 15.75 -16.87 22.70
C PHE A 319 16.52 -15.74 23.39
N LEU A 320 16.81 -14.64 22.69
CA LEU A 320 17.54 -13.50 23.28
C LEU A 320 16.80 -12.89 24.47
N LYS A 321 15.48 -12.80 24.39
CA LYS A 321 14.64 -12.28 25.47
C LYS A 321 14.74 -13.15 26.72
N ASP A 322 14.57 -14.46 26.58
CA ASP A 322 14.59 -15.37 27.71
C ASP A 322 16.01 -15.62 28.23
N PHE A 323 17.01 -15.62 27.34
CA PHE A 323 18.42 -15.70 27.71
C PHE A 323 18.79 -14.58 28.67
N GLY A 324 18.31 -13.35 28.42
CA GLY A 324 18.51 -12.23 29.34
C GLY A 324 18.06 -12.55 30.76
N ASN A 325 16.95 -13.28 30.93
CA ASN A 325 16.43 -13.61 32.26
C ASN A 325 17.24 -14.68 33.02
N PHE A 326 18.16 -15.38 32.36
CA PHE A 326 18.93 -16.49 32.94
C PHE A 326 20.44 -16.41 32.67
N ALA A 327 20.96 -15.24 32.27
CA ALA A 327 22.36 -15.07 31.88
C ALA A 327 23.38 -15.54 32.94
N ASP A 328 23.00 -15.50 34.23
CA ASP A 328 23.83 -15.97 35.35
C ASP A 328 23.89 -17.51 35.48
N LYS A 329 23.01 -18.25 34.79
CA LYS A 329 22.81 -19.70 34.96
C LYS A 329 23.52 -20.56 33.92
N TYR A 330 24.05 -19.98 32.84
CA TYR A 330 24.69 -20.71 31.75
C TYR A 330 26.18 -20.31 31.63
N PRO A 331 27.11 -21.14 32.12
CA PRO A 331 28.54 -20.89 32.00
C PRO A 331 29.04 -21.19 30.59
N GLU A 332 29.96 -20.34 30.12
CA GLU A 332 31.07 -20.66 29.21
C GLU A 332 30.87 -20.75 27.68
N GLU A 333 29.68 -20.90 27.09
CA GLU A 333 29.57 -21.02 25.61
C GLU A 333 29.36 -19.72 24.81
N ILE A 334 29.35 -18.54 25.45
CA ILE A 334 28.94 -17.32 24.73
C ILE A 334 30.09 -16.57 24.05
N VAL A 335 30.61 -17.18 22.97
CA VAL A 335 31.67 -16.59 22.12
C VAL A 335 31.09 -15.81 20.91
N LEU A 336 29.77 -15.61 20.81
CA LEU A 336 29.12 -14.93 19.67
C LEU A 336 28.42 -13.59 20.02
N TRP A 337 28.83 -12.94 21.11
CA TRP A 337 28.17 -11.73 21.62
C TRP A 337 28.18 -10.52 20.69
N ASP A 338 29.24 -10.35 19.90
CA ASP A 338 29.45 -9.14 19.12
C ASP A 338 28.30 -8.87 18.15
N ARG A 339 27.72 -9.93 17.59
CA ARG A 339 26.56 -9.82 16.69
C ARG A 339 25.22 -9.89 17.41
N TYR A 340 25.11 -10.48 18.59
CA TYR A 340 23.80 -10.62 19.24
C TYR A 340 23.26 -9.28 19.68
N LEU A 341 24.15 -8.36 20.05
CA LEU A 341 23.82 -7.01 20.48
C LEU A 341 23.20 -6.16 19.37
N SER A 342 23.68 -6.29 18.13
CA SER A 342 23.11 -5.60 16.98
C SER A 342 21.69 -6.08 16.70
N TYR A 343 21.45 -7.39 16.75
CA TYR A 343 20.09 -7.95 16.58
C TYR A 343 19.17 -7.62 17.76
N ALA A 344 19.67 -7.66 18.99
CA ALA A 344 18.93 -7.23 20.17
C ALA A 344 18.44 -5.77 20.04
N GLN A 345 19.28 -4.88 19.48
CA GLN A 345 18.91 -3.50 19.22
C GLN A 345 17.81 -3.39 18.17
N VAL A 346 17.86 -4.15 17.08
CA VAL A 346 16.75 -4.20 16.09
C VAL A 346 15.46 -4.68 16.74
N PHE A 347 15.53 -5.75 17.54
CA PHE A 347 14.37 -6.33 18.21
C PHE A 347 13.82 -5.49 19.36
N GLY A 348 14.57 -4.47 19.82
CA GLY A 348 14.21 -3.62 20.96
C GLY A 348 14.38 -4.29 22.32
N LEU A 349 15.28 -5.27 22.43
CA LEU A 349 15.54 -6.05 23.65
C LEU A 349 16.73 -5.52 24.46
N THR A 350 17.43 -4.48 23.99
CA THR A 350 18.66 -3.99 24.63
C THR A 350 18.46 -3.60 26.08
N LYS A 351 17.38 -2.89 26.44
CA LYS A 351 17.11 -2.55 27.84
C LYS A 351 16.95 -3.77 28.76
N GLU A 352 16.36 -4.86 28.26
CA GLU A 352 16.18 -6.10 29.04
C GLU A 352 17.53 -6.83 29.18
N ILE A 353 18.26 -6.95 28.07
CA ILE A 353 19.56 -7.64 28.02
C ILE A 353 20.64 -6.88 28.81
N MET A 354 20.64 -5.55 28.79
CA MET A 354 21.63 -4.74 29.52
C MET A 354 21.45 -4.81 31.04
N LYS A 355 20.22 -5.01 31.53
CA LYS A 355 19.94 -5.18 32.97
C LYS A 355 20.55 -6.43 33.59
N THR A 356 20.90 -7.41 32.76
CA THR A 356 21.54 -8.65 33.21
C THR A 356 22.95 -8.41 33.75
N GLY A 357 23.54 -7.24 33.46
CA GLY A 357 24.84 -6.86 33.98
C GLY A 357 26.01 -7.58 33.31
N TYR A 358 25.80 -8.28 32.19
CA TYR A 358 26.84 -9.08 31.54
C TYR A 358 27.96 -8.19 30.96
N PRO A 359 29.16 -8.11 31.60
CA PRO A 359 30.14 -7.09 31.26
C PRO A 359 30.75 -7.27 29.87
N LYS A 360 30.78 -8.52 29.37
CA LYS A 360 31.30 -8.89 28.04
C LYS A 360 30.44 -8.37 26.88
N LEU A 361 29.19 -7.98 27.15
CA LEU A 361 28.30 -7.36 26.13
C LEU A 361 28.71 -5.94 25.79
N VAL A 362 29.27 -5.22 26.77
CA VAL A 362 29.60 -3.80 26.65
C VAL A 362 31.09 -3.56 26.54
N LYS A 363 31.91 -4.51 27.00
CA LYS A 363 33.38 -4.47 26.93
C LYS A 363 33.92 -5.74 26.29
N ASN A 364 34.38 -5.62 25.05
CA ASN A 364 35.07 -6.67 24.29
C ASN A 364 36.03 -6.05 23.26
N SER A 365 36.58 -6.86 22.34
CA SER A 365 37.53 -6.39 21.33
C SER A 365 36.95 -5.39 20.32
N SER A 366 35.63 -5.40 20.13
CA SER A 366 34.91 -4.61 19.15
C SER A 366 34.17 -3.41 19.77
N PHE A 367 33.85 -3.48 21.07
CA PHE A 367 33.12 -2.47 21.84
C PHE A 367 33.77 -2.16 23.17
N GLN A 368 33.91 -0.89 23.48
CA GLN A 368 34.21 -0.41 24.82
C GLN A 368 33.18 0.66 25.19
N ILE A 369 31.96 0.22 25.46
CA ILE A 369 30.81 1.08 25.80
C ILE A 369 30.34 0.82 27.24
N ASP A 370 29.42 1.65 27.71
CA ASP A 370 28.76 1.55 29.01
C ASP A 370 27.30 1.07 28.86
N ASP A 371 26.50 1.77 28.05
CA ASP A 371 25.13 1.40 27.71
C ASP A 371 24.85 1.82 26.26
N ILE A 372 24.24 0.92 25.48
CA ILE A 372 23.83 1.19 24.10
C ILE A 372 22.79 2.30 24.05
N ASN A 373 21.93 2.39 25.06
CA ASN A 373 20.88 3.40 25.11
C ASN A 373 21.44 4.82 25.26
N ASN A 374 22.69 4.96 25.72
CA ASN A 374 23.38 6.23 25.82
C ASN A 374 24.01 6.66 24.49
N ILE A 375 24.15 5.74 23.53
CA ILE A 375 24.70 6.04 22.20
C ILE A 375 23.65 6.78 21.39
N THR A 376 23.99 7.99 20.95
CA THR A 376 23.16 8.83 20.09
C THR A 376 24.02 9.42 18.98
N PHE A 377 23.41 9.93 17.92
CA PHE A 377 24.18 10.60 16.87
C PHE A 377 24.92 11.85 17.37
N ASP A 378 24.41 12.50 18.42
CA ASP A 378 24.97 13.75 18.92
C ASP A 378 26.28 13.55 19.66
N ASN A 379 26.41 12.43 20.39
CA ASN A 379 27.61 12.09 21.15
C ASN A 379 28.53 11.07 20.44
N ILE A 380 28.28 10.75 19.17
CA ILE A 380 29.22 10.00 18.32
C ILE A 380 30.19 10.96 17.64
N GLU A 381 31.48 10.64 17.73
CA GLU A 381 32.57 11.30 17.00
C GLU A 381 33.35 10.27 16.19
N ILE A 382 33.91 10.71 15.06
CA ILE A 382 34.65 9.86 14.13
C ILE A 382 36.10 10.34 14.16
N LYS A 383 37.01 9.40 14.41
CA LYS A 383 38.45 9.66 14.54
C LYS A 383 39.19 9.51 13.21
#